data_AF-X0QV92-F1
#
_entry.id   AF-X0QV92-F1
#
_cell.length_a   1.000
_cell.length_b   1.000
_cell.length_c   1.000
_cell.angle_alpha   90.00
_cell.angle_beta   90.00
_cell.angle_gamma   90.00
#
_symmetry.space_group_name_H-M   'P 1'
#
loop_
_entity.id
_entity.type
_entity.pdbx_description
1 polymer ?
#
loop_
_entity_poly.entity_id
_entity_poly.type
_entity_poly.pdbx_seq_one_letter_code
_entity_poly.pdbx_strand_id
1 'polypeptide(L)'
;MGVTTATNAATPTGTGSDITVDVTNQATATYFVGTNTADKQSATSNTVTVKVNELSSFELLTDNTDKIINPQANQNVKFNHTLQNKGNVTDEYTIDIANVTNGAGTGQDDFDYSGYVITYTTNLNATSKTIANGGKITLAPNEIATINIVATSNSKRKVGDDGILTVTASSAYLKTKNPGTGTEATYTAINTDNAITKTPIYAITKSANTNLDNNIFDTANTSAYIDYTIIVKNEGNADAKAFNIVDALPTGLIVLTTTAPTSVVTGSTSGTASTAVTPTFTGSNNNKIVNVIGQNLKQGETITITFRAIKDSSVTTASGADLVNYAQVNDDTLNDTGITNADLVDRSDDKGTENNYEDTKLPVDKDGKDDNTDATVSTRNQVRNITISDDLKKEVALVSTGNIYQYTIKNEGTDVIEADALVKYYFQLTQPPLLLPSISFEYS
;
A
#
# COMPACT_ATOMS: atom_id res chain seq x y z
N MET A 1 87.64 -28.22 12.87
CA MET A 1 86.43 -28.63 12.11
C MET A 1 85.74 -27.39 11.61
N GLY A 2 85.87 -27.07 10.33
CA GLY A 2 85.11 -25.98 9.71
C GLY A 2 83.80 -26.53 9.18
N VAL A 3 82.69 -26.19 9.82
CA VAL A 3 81.34 -26.45 9.29
C VAL A 3 80.89 -25.15 8.64
N THR A 4 80.74 -25.14 7.33
CA THR A 4 80.06 -24.06 6.61
C THR A 4 78.65 -24.53 6.27
N THR A 5 77.67 -24.13 7.06
CA THR A 5 76.24 -24.28 6.72
C THR A 5 75.80 -23.05 5.93
N ALA A 6 75.63 -23.20 4.61
CA ALA A 6 74.80 -22.30 3.84
C ALA A 6 73.48 -23.05 3.55
N THR A 7 72.45 -22.75 4.33
CA THR A 7 71.08 -23.17 4.06
C THR A 7 70.46 -22.18 3.08
N ASN A 8 70.36 -22.57 1.80
CA ASN A 8 69.53 -21.84 0.85
C ASN A 8 68.11 -22.42 0.91
N ALA A 9 67.10 -21.58 1.10
CA ALA A 9 65.71 -21.98 0.92
C ALA A 9 65.51 -22.46 -0.53
N ALA A 10 64.85 -23.60 -0.72
CA ALA A 10 64.60 -24.15 -2.05
C ALA A 10 63.73 -23.23 -2.90
N THR A 11 64.08 -23.10 -4.18
CA THR A 11 63.26 -22.42 -5.19
C THR A 11 62.06 -23.30 -5.54
N PRO A 12 60.81 -22.79 -5.50
CA PRO A 12 59.64 -23.57 -5.92
C PRO A 12 59.77 -24.01 -7.38
N THR A 13 59.54 -25.30 -7.66
CA THR A 13 59.52 -25.83 -9.04
C THR A 13 58.10 -26.29 -9.38
N GLY A 14 57.29 -25.39 -9.93
CA GLY A 14 56.00 -25.72 -10.52
C GLY A 14 56.06 -25.61 -12.04
N THR A 15 55.87 -26.72 -12.77
CA THR A 15 55.74 -26.75 -14.24
C THR A 15 54.51 -27.56 -14.64
N GLY A 16 53.48 -26.91 -15.19
CA GLY A 16 52.34 -27.56 -15.86
C GLY A 16 50.99 -27.38 -15.17
N SER A 17 49.94 -27.22 -15.98
CA SER A 17 48.61 -26.62 -15.73
C SER A 17 47.72 -27.06 -14.55
N ASP A 18 48.22 -27.80 -13.56
CA ASP A 18 47.57 -28.04 -12.26
C ASP A 18 48.65 -28.00 -11.17
N ILE A 19 49.01 -26.80 -10.73
CA ILE A 19 50.26 -26.62 -9.99
C ILE A 19 49.98 -26.85 -8.51
N THR A 20 50.01 -28.12 -8.12
CA THR A 20 50.48 -28.46 -6.78
C THR A 20 51.90 -27.92 -6.65
N VAL A 21 52.14 -26.98 -5.73
CA VAL A 21 53.50 -26.48 -5.47
C VAL A 21 54.14 -27.41 -4.45
N ASP A 22 55.14 -28.16 -4.88
CA ASP A 22 55.96 -28.98 -3.99
C ASP A 22 57.10 -28.13 -3.43
N VAL A 23 57.06 -27.86 -2.13
CA VAL A 23 58.18 -27.25 -1.40
C VAL A 23 59.02 -28.37 -0.82
N THR A 24 60.24 -28.52 -1.32
CA THR A 24 61.18 -29.54 -0.84
C THR A 24 62.26 -28.92 0.04
N ASN A 25 62.59 -29.60 1.14
CA ASN A 25 63.72 -29.24 1.98
C ASN A 25 64.63 -30.45 2.18
N GLN A 26 65.91 -30.29 1.83
CA GLN A 26 66.96 -31.27 2.04
C GLN A 26 68.23 -30.53 2.46
N ALA A 27 68.75 -30.86 3.64
CA ALA A 27 70.00 -30.31 4.14
C ALA A 27 71.18 -31.14 3.66
N THR A 28 72.26 -30.48 3.24
CA THR A 28 73.51 -31.15 2.87
C THR A 28 74.65 -30.61 3.72
N ALA A 29 75.37 -31.50 4.40
CA ALA A 29 76.60 -31.19 5.11
C ALA A 29 77.78 -31.77 4.33
N THR A 30 78.89 -31.03 4.27
CA THR A 30 80.12 -31.51 3.64
C THR A 30 81.28 -31.42 4.62
N TYR A 31 82.10 -32.46 4.70
CA TYR A 31 83.24 -32.55 5.60
C TYR A 31 84.45 -33.18 4.91
N PHE A 32 85.64 -32.91 5.44
CA PHE A 32 86.89 -33.53 4.98
C PHE A 32 87.33 -34.57 6.01
N VAL A 33 87.86 -35.71 5.55
CA VAL A 33 88.45 -36.73 6.42
C VAL A 33 89.97 -36.55 6.42
N GLY A 34 90.52 -36.08 7.54
CA GLY A 34 91.95 -35.79 7.67
C GLY A 34 92.36 -34.44 7.05
N THR A 35 93.64 -34.30 6.66
CA THR A 35 94.17 -33.08 6.00
C THR A 35 94.04 -33.12 4.48
N ASN A 36 93.42 -34.17 3.92
CA ASN A 36 93.25 -34.31 2.48
C ASN A 36 92.04 -33.49 2.01
N THR A 37 92.29 -32.33 1.42
CA THR A 37 91.24 -31.48 0.84
C THR A 37 90.68 -32.02 -0.48
N ALA A 38 91.27 -33.10 -1.04
CA ALA A 38 90.79 -33.71 -2.28
C ALA A 38 89.58 -34.64 -2.06
N ASP A 39 89.41 -35.20 -0.85
CA ASP A 39 88.36 -36.18 -0.54
C ASP A 39 87.23 -35.55 0.27
N LYS A 40 86.47 -34.66 -0.37
CA LYS A 40 85.28 -34.05 0.21
C LYS A 40 84.16 -35.10 0.35
N GLN A 41 83.73 -35.37 1.57
CA GLN A 41 82.57 -36.22 1.87
C GLN A 41 81.31 -35.36 2.01
N SER A 42 80.15 -35.90 1.65
CA SER A 42 78.85 -35.27 1.85
C SER A 42 77.89 -36.19 2.60
N ALA A 43 77.03 -35.59 3.41
CA ALA A 43 75.88 -36.25 4.05
C ALA A 43 74.64 -35.42 3.76
N THR A 44 73.56 -36.07 3.31
CA THR A 44 72.26 -35.44 3.05
C THR A 44 71.24 -35.88 4.09
N SER A 45 70.36 -34.98 4.51
CA SER A 45 69.20 -35.34 5.33
C SER A 45 68.13 -36.04 4.49
N ASN A 46 67.11 -36.58 5.16
CA ASN A 46 65.86 -36.95 4.48
C ASN A 46 65.24 -35.72 3.83
N THR A 47 64.60 -35.91 2.67
CA THR A 47 63.80 -34.88 2.01
C THR A 47 62.45 -34.76 2.69
N VAL A 48 62.07 -33.54 3.07
CA VAL A 48 60.71 -33.21 3.47
C VAL A 48 60.04 -32.51 2.28
N THR A 49 58.92 -33.04 1.82
CA THR A 49 58.10 -32.42 0.76
C THR A 49 56.78 -31.96 1.35
N VAL A 50 56.47 -30.68 1.22
CA VAL A 50 55.15 -30.12 1.49
C VAL A 50 54.44 -29.91 0.17
N LYS A 51 53.28 -30.52 0.00
CA LYS A 51 52.42 -30.31 -1.17
C LYS A 51 51.39 -29.22 -0.87
N VAL A 52 51.40 -28.15 -1.65
CA VAL A 52 50.38 -27.09 -1.57
C VAL A 52 49.45 -27.24 -2.76
N ASN A 53 48.20 -27.60 -2.51
CA ASN A 53 47.18 -27.69 -3.54
C ASN A 53 46.50 -26.32 -3.74
N GLU A 54 46.13 -26.03 -4.99
CA GLU A 54 45.21 -24.93 -5.30
C GLU A 54 43.82 -25.29 -4.74
N LEU A 55 43.30 -24.43 -3.87
CA LEU A 55 41.93 -24.46 -3.38
C LEU A 55 41.19 -23.32 -4.06
N SER A 56 40.11 -23.63 -4.76
CA SER A 56 39.21 -22.64 -5.33
C SER A 56 37.80 -22.92 -4.85
N SER A 57 37.20 -21.92 -4.21
CA SER A 57 35.85 -21.92 -3.69
C SER A 57 35.44 -20.46 -3.54
N PHE A 58 34.17 -20.17 -3.74
CA PHE A 58 33.63 -18.84 -3.54
C PHE A 58 32.18 -18.93 -3.10
N GLU A 59 31.64 -17.84 -2.60
CA GLU A 59 30.22 -17.72 -2.31
C GLU A 59 29.69 -16.35 -2.70
N LEU A 60 28.40 -16.33 -3.05
CA LEU A 60 27.62 -15.12 -3.25
C LEU A 60 26.45 -15.16 -2.25
N LEU A 61 26.34 -14.16 -1.38
CA LEU A 61 25.33 -14.09 -0.32
C LEU A 61 24.45 -12.86 -0.48
N THR A 62 23.17 -12.98 -0.12
CA THR A 62 22.16 -11.90 -0.17
C THR A 62 21.17 -12.02 0.99
N ASP A 63 20.53 -10.92 1.36
CA ASP A 63 19.35 -10.85 2.24
C ASP A 63 18.19 -10.09 1.58
N ASN A 64 18.21 -9.99 0.25
CA ASN A 64 17.29 -9.17 -0.52
C ASN A 64 15.93 -9.84 -0.74
N THR A 65 15.26 -10.19 0.34
CA THR A 65 13.87 -10.67 0.31
C THR A 65 12.93 -9.51 0.56
N ASP A 66 11.86 -9.43 -0.23
CA ASP A 66 10.72 -8.52 -0.06
C ASP A 66 11.14 -7.06 0.18
N LYS A 67 12.15 -6.58 -0.55
CA LYS A 67 12.53 -5.17 -0.50
C LYS A 67 11.32 -4.33 -0.92
N ILE A 68 11.09 -3.21 -0.25
CA ILE A 68 9.91 -2.39 -0.54
C ILE A 68 10.18 -1.54 -1.78
N ILE A 69 9.22 -1.51 -2.70
CA ILE A 69 9.22 -0.60 -3.83
C ILE A 69 7.87 0.12 -3.94
N ASN A 70 7.91 1.40 -4.28
CA ASN A 70 6.72 2.24 -4.51
C ASN A 70 6.04 1.83 -5.84
N PRO A 71 4.71 1.94 -6.01
CA PRO A 71 4.00 1.46 -7.21
C PRO A 71 4.19 2.29 -8.49
N GLN A 72 4.81 3.49 -8.42
CA GLN A 72 5.09 4.30 -9.61
C GLN A 72 6.06 3.61 -10.57
N ALA A 73 6.04 4.06 -11.82
CA ALA A 73 7.09 3.75 -12.79
C ALA A 73 8.42 4.43 -12.39
N ASN A 74 9.53 3.92 -12.92
CA ASN A 74 10.87 4.47 -12.72
C ASN A 74 11.32 4.59 -11.25
N GLN A 75 10.80 3.73 -10.38
CA GLN A 75 11.24 3.66 -8.99
C GLN A 75 12.46 2.76 -8.88
N ASN A 76 13.37 3.14 -7.99
CA ASN A 76 14.59 2.41 -7.75
C ASN A 76 14.45 1.52 -6.53
N VAL A 77 14.97 0.30 -6.63
CA VAL A 77 15.20 -0.59 -5.49
C VAL A 77 16.68 -0.94 -5.43
N LYS A 78 17.19 -1.13 -4.20
CA LYS A 78 18.58 -1.45 -3.94
C LYS A 78 18.72 -2.87 -3.40
N PHE A 79 19.54 -3.65 -4.08
CA PHE A 79 19.90 -5.02 -3.73
C PHE A 79 21.39 -5.09 -3.34
N ASN A 80 21.69 -5.67 -2.18
CA ASN A 80 23.06 -5.80 -1.68
C ASN A 80 23.49 -7.27 -1.69
N HIS A 81 24.73 -7.53 -2.12
CA HIS A 81 25.32 -8.87 -2.12
C HIS A 81 26.72 -8.83 -1.54
N THR A 82 27.15 -9.98 -1.03
CA THR A 82 28.54 -10.22 -0.62
C THR A 82 29.11 -11.35 -1.48
N LEU A 83 30.15 -11.05 -2.24
CA LEU A 83 30.92 -12.03 -3.00
C LEU A 83 32.26 -12.25 -2.31
N GLN A 84 32.59 -13.49 -1.94
CA GLN A 84 33.85 -13.81 -1.29
C GLN A 84 34.60 -14.89 -2.05
N ASN A 85 35.89 -14.63 -2.33
CA ASN A 85 36.82 -15.67 -2.76
C ASN A 85 37.33 -16.43 -1.53
N LYS A 86 36.89 -17.67 -1.34
CA LYS A 86 37.34 -18.56 -0.25
C LYS A 86 38.54 -19.43 -0.64
N GLY A 87 39.01 -19.29 -1.88
CA GLY A 87 40.17 -19.99 -2.39
C GLY A 87 41.50 -19.38 -1.95
N ASN A 88 42.58 -20.08 -2.27
CA ASN A 88 43.96 -19.61 -2.12
C ASN A 88 44.57 -19.09 -3.44
N VAL A 89 43.77 -18.96 -4.49
CA VAL A 89 44.14 -18.40 -5.80
C VAL A 89 43.34 -17.12 -6.09
N THR A 90 43.94 -16.17 -6.81
CA THR A 90 43.20 -15.01 -7.33
C THR A 90 42.25 -15.44 -8.42
N ASP A 91 41.03 -14.92 -8.41
CA ASP A 91 39.98 -15.29 -9.37
C ASP A 91 39.26 -14.04 -9.89
N GLU A 92 38.61 -14.20 -11.03
CA GLU A 92 37.78 -13.19 -11.67
C GLU A 92 36.35 -13.72 -11.81
N TYR A 93 35.40 -12.98 -11.25
CA TYR A 93 33.99 -13.34 -11.23
C TYR A 93 33.20 -12.45 -12.19
N THR A 94 32.54 -13.06 -13.17
CA THR A 94 31.57 -12.35 -14.01
C THR A 94 30.25 -12.21 -13.25
N ILE A 95 29.70 -11.01 -13.19
CA ILE A 95 28.43 -10.68 -12.52
C ILE A 95 27.36 -10.44 -13.57
N ASP A 96 26.37 -11.31 -13.61
CA ASP A 96 25.22 -11.24 -14.51
C ASP A 96 23.92 -11.04 -13.71
N ILE A 97 23.05 -10.18 -14.22
CA ILE A 97 21.72 -9.87 -13.70
C ILE A 97 20.71 -10.21 -14.78
N ALA A 98 19.67 -10.94 -14.40
CA ALA A 98 18.54 -11.22 -15.27
C ALA A 98 17.23 -11.17 -14.48
N ASN A 99 16.20 -10.58 -15.06
CA ASN A 99 14.84 -10.73 -14.54
C ASN A 99 14.43 -12.21 -14.64
N VAL A 100 13.61 -12.64 -13.70
CA VAL A 100 12.94 -13.93 -13.79
C VAL A 100 11.82 -13.83 -14.82
N THR A 101 11.42 -14.95 -15.43
CA THR A 101 10.31 -14.90 -16.39
C THR A 101 9.00 -14.62 -15.65
N ASN A 102 8.25 -13.61 -16.12
CA ASN A 102 6.93 -13.29 -15.58
C ASN A 102 5.99 -14.49 -15.60
N GLY A 103 5.29 -14.71 -14.49
CA GLY A 103 4.37 -15.83 -14.29
C GLY A 103 3.02 -15.41 -13.71
N ALA A 104 1.98 -16.20 -13.92
CA ALA A 104 0.61 -15.84 -13.52
C ALA A 104 0.20 -16.35 -12.12
N GLY A 105 1.14 -16.58 -11.20
CA GLY A 105 0.88 -17.19 -9.89
C GLY A 105 1.57 -16.47 -8.73
N THR A 106 1.13 -16.73 -7.49
CA THR A 106 1.71 -16.14 -6.28
C THR A 106 3.20 -16.47 -6.14
N GLY A 107 4.04 -15.46 -5.92
CA GLY A 107 5.50 -15.62 -5.79
C GLY A 107 6.23 -15.82 -7.13
N GLN A 108 5.58 -15.44 -8.24
CA GLN A 108 6.21 -15.33 -9.56
C GLN A 108 6.56 -13.86 -9.82
N ASP A 109 7.40 -13.61 -10.83
CA ASP A 109 7.70 -12.25 -11.25
C ASP A 109 6.46 -11.59 -11.90
N ASP A 110 6.07 -10.42 -11.40
CA ASP A 110 4.98 -9.60 -11.94
C ASP A 110 5.51 -8.45 -12.81
N PHE A 111 6.75 -7.98 -12.56
CA PHE A 111 7.33 -6.88 -13.32
C PHE A 111 8.86 -6.94 -13.49
N ASP A 112 9.28 -6.55 -14.69
CA ASP A 112 10.69 -6.47 -15.07
C ASP A 112 11.37 -5.16 -14.63
N TYR A 113 12.65 -5.28 -14.28
CA TYR A 113 13.54 -4.14 -14.09
C TYR A 113 14.30 -3.78 -15.37
N SER A 114 14.77 -2.54 -15.41
CA SER A 114 15.66 -1.99 -16.41
C SER A 114 16.70 -1.06 -15.77
N GLY A 115 17.69 -0.60 -16.55
CA GLY A 115 18.61 0.45 -16.10
C GLY A 115 19.47 0.08 -14.88
N TYR A 116 20.03 -1.13 -14.87
CA TYR A 116 20.87 -1.60 -13.75
C TYR A 116 22.13 -0.76 -13.57
N VAL A 117 22.37 -0.31 -12.34
CA VAL A 117 23.66 0.26 -11.92
C VAL A 117 24.30 -0.68 -10.92
N ILE A 118 25.41 -1.30 -11.31
CA ILE A 118 26.15 -2.26 -10.49
C ILE A 118 27.40 -1.59 -9.97
N THR A 119 27.52 -1.48 -8.65
CA THR A 119 28.71 -0.95 -8.00
C THR A 119 29.27 -1.95 -7.00
N TYR A 120 30.58 -1.91 -6.76
CA TYR A 120 31.20 -2.71 -5.71
C TYR A 120 32.35 -1.99 -5.04
N THR A 121 32.61 -2.40 -3.80
CA THR A 121 33.82 -2.07 -3.02
C THR A 121 34.43 -3.36 -2.52
N THR A 122 35.74 -3.40 -2.26
CA THR A 122 36.37 -4.56 -1.63
C THR A 122 36.84 -4.23 -0.22
N ASN A 123 36.97 -5.24 0.63
CA ASN A 123 37.48 -5.06 1.99
C ASN A 123 38.94 -4.55 2.03
N LEU A 124 39.72 -4.76 0.96
CA LEU A 124 41.08 -4.23 0.83
C LEU A 124 41.12 -2.87 0.11
N ASN A 125 40.03 -2.46 -0.56
CA ASN A 125 39.91 -1.16 -1.22
C ASN A 125 38.47 -0.64 -1.18
N ALA A 126 38.24 0.35 -0.32
CA ALA A 126 36.93 0.97 -0.12
C ALA A 126 36.47 1.90 -1.27
N THR A 127 37.26 2.03 -2.34
CA THR A 127 36.86 2.85 -3.51
C THR A 127 35.78 2.14 -4.30
N SER A 128 34.61 2.78 -4.44
CA SER A 128 33.52 2.25 -5.25
C SER A 128 33.87 2.22 -6.73
N LYS A 129 33.62 1.08 -7.37
CA LYS A 129 33.79 0.86 -8.82
C LYS A 129 32.45 0.51 -9.43
N THR A 130 32.20 0.98 -10.65
CA THR A 130 30.98 0.64 -11.41
C THR A 130 31.31 -0.37 -12.51
N ILE A 131 30.45 -1.36 -12.70
CA ILE A 131 30.55 -2.33 -13.80
C ILE A 131 29.21 -2.40 -14.55
N ALA A 132 29.27 -2.80 -15.82
CA ALA A 132 28.07 -3.14 -16.58
C ALA A 132 27.56 -4.54 -16.19
N ASN A 133 26.32 -4.86 -16.59
CA ASN A 133 25.83 -6.23 -16.55
C ASN A 133 26.73 -7.15 -17.40
N GLY A 134 27.13 -8.31 -16.88
CA GLY A 134 28.20 -9.16 -17.44
C GLY A 134 29.61 -8.66 -17.18
N GLY A 135 29.77 -7.67 -16.30
CA GLY A 135 31.06 -7.12 -15.87
C GLY A 135 31.81 -8.04 -14.91
N LYS A 136 33.06 -7.71 -14.60
CA LYS A 136 33.98 -8.58 -13.86
C LYS A 136 34.46 -7.96 -12.55
N ILE A 137 34.61 -8.79 -11.52
CA ILE A 137 35.23 -8.44 -10.24
C ILE A 137 36.40 -9.41 -9.99
N THR A 138 37.60 -8.87 -9.83
CA THR A 138 38.78 -9.66 -9.46
C THR A 138 38.95 -9.62 -7.94
N LEU A 139 39.12 -10.79 -7.32
CA LEU A 139 39.35 -10.92 -5.88
C LEU A 139 40.59 -11.76 -5.59
N ALA A 140 41.48 -11.22 -4.78
CA ALA A 140 42.59 -11.97 -4.20
C ALA A 140 42.07 -13.04 -3.21
N PRO A 141 42.92 -14.01 -2.80
CA PRO A 141 42.56 -14.98 -1.77
C PRO A 141 41.97 -14.32 -0.52
N ASN A 142 40.80 -14.79 -0.08
CA ASN A 142 40.05 -14.28 1.08
C ASN A 142 39.55 -12.83 0.97
N GLU A 143 39.62 -12.20 -0.21
CA GLU A 143 39.04 -10.88 -0.45
C GLU A 143 37.51 -10.97 -0.59
N ILE A 144 36.83 -9.91 -0.14
CA ILE A 144 35.38 -9.80 -0.13
C ILE A 144 35.00 -8.56 -0.92
N ALA A 145 34.06 -8.70 -1.86
CA ALA A 145 33.37 -7.59 -2.50
C ALA A 145 31.96 -7.41 -1.95
N THR A 146 31.62 -6.19 -1.56
CA THR A 146 30.24 -5.77 -1.33
C THR A 146 29.70 -5.17 -2.61
N ILE A 147 28.70 -5.84 -3.21
CA ILE A 147 28.07 -5.45 -4.47
C ILE A 147 26.74 -4.76 -4.15
N ASN A 148 26.48 -3.63 -4.77
CA ASN A 148 25.22 -2.89 -4.69
C ASN A 148 24.65 -2.77 -6.09
N ILE A 149 23.44 -3.28 -6.28
CA ILE A 149 22.68 -3.19 -7.52
C ILE A 149 21.52 -2.24 -7.28
N VAL A 150 21.46 -1.18 -8.08
CA VAL A 150 20.25 -0.34 -8.18
C VAL A 150 19.52 -0.75 -9.44
N ALA A 151 18.29 -1.23 -9.28
CA ALA A 151 17.43 -1.66 -10.37
C ALA A 151 16.23 -0.70 -10.48
N THR A 152 15.86 -0.32 -11.70
CA THR A 152 14.78 0.64 -11.97
C THR A 152 13.57 -0.08 -12.54
N SER A 153 12.41 0.05 -11.90
CA SER A 153 11.17 -0.56 -12.41
C SER A 153 10.71 0.09 -13.72
N ASN A 154 10.24 -0.71 -14.69
CA ASN A 154 9.88 -0.22 -16.03
C ASN A 154 8.48 0.42 -16.15
N SER A 155 7.56 0.10 -15.23
CA SER A 155 6.13 0.40 -15.37
C SER A 155 5.46 0.65 -14.02
N LYS A 156 4.25 1.22 -14.05
CA LYS A 156 3.37 1.27 -12.88
C LYS A 156 2.88 -0.15 -12.56
N ARG A 157 2.70 -0.45 -11.28
CA ARG A 157 2.37 -1.79 -10.79
C ARG A 157 1.37 -1.73 -9.64
N LYS A 158 0.67 -2.82 -9.40
CA LYS A 158 -0.37 -2.91 -8.37
C LYS A 158 0.23 -3.30 -7.02
N VAL A 159 -0.53 -3.07 -5.96
CA VAL A 159 -0.11 -3.48 -4.61
C VAL A 159 0.17 -4.99 -4.59
N GLY A 160 1.25 -5.39 -3.94
CA GLY A 160 1.62 -6.81 -3.83
C GLY A 160 2.33 -7.40 -5.04
N ASP A 161 2.38 -6.72 -6.19
CA ASP A 161 3.18 -7.18 -7.34
C ASP A 161 4.65 -7.34 -6.93
N ASP A 162 5.24 -8.51 -7.25
CA ASP A 162 6.63 -8.88 -6.99
C ASP A 162 7.52 -8.61 -8.20
N GLY A 163 8.73 -8.12 -7.95
CA GLY A 163 9.76 -7.92 -8.96
C GLY A 163 10.99 -8.74 -8.59
N ILE A 164 11.26 -9.78 -9.35
CA ILE A 164 12.26 -10.80 -9.04
C ILE A 164 13.41 -10.75 -10.04
N LEU A 165 14.64 -10.70 -9.52
CA LEU A 165 15.83 -10.83 -10.35
C LEU A 165 16.83 -11.83 -9.77
N THR A 166 17.60 -12.40 -10.68
CA THR A 166 18.70 -13.30 -10.36
C THR A 166 20.01 -12.58 -10.54
N VAL A 167 20.90 -12.77 -9.58
CA VAL A 167 22.28 -12.27 -9.62
C VAL A 167 23.21 -13.47 -9.60
N THR A 168 23.95 -13.64 -10.69
CA THR A 168 24.87 -14.75 -10.87
C THR A 168 26.29 -14.26 -10.81
N ALA A 169 27.13 -14.93 -10.02
CA ALA A 169 28.57 -14.78 -10.03
C ALA A 169 29.21 -16.04 -10.62
N SER A 170 29.96 -15.90 -11.72
CA SER A 170 30.62 -17.01 -12.41
C SER A 170 32.14 -16.92 -12.27
N SER A 171 32.77 -17.91 -11.63
CA SER A 171 34.23 -18.01 -11.48
C SER A 171 34.91 -18.37 -12.80
N ALA A 172 35.83 -17.52 -13.27
CA ALA A 172 36.66 -17.83 -14.43
C ALA A 172 37.63 -18.99 -14.13
N TYR A 173 38.25 -19.00 -12.96
CA TYR A 173 39.20 -20.03 -12.56
C TYR A 173 38.55 -21.42 -12.52
N LEU A 174 37.45 -21.59 -11.77
CA LEU A 174 36.75 -22.88 -11.66
C LEU A 174 36.22 -23.36 -13.01
N LYS A 175 35.75 -22.44 -13.86
CA LYS A 175 35.29 -22.75 -15.21
C LYS A 175 36.41 -23.32 -16.08
N THR A 176 37.64 -22.79 -15.97
CA THR A 176 38.79 -23.33 -16.72
C THR A 176 39.27 -24.69 -16.21
N LYS A 177 39.08 -24.99 -14.93
CA LYS A 177 39.44 -26.28 -14.30
C LYS A 177 38.36 -27.35 -14.48
N ASN A 178 37.10 -26.97 -14.73
CA ASN A 178 35.99 -27.87 -15.02
C ASN A 178 35.40 -27.67 -16.43
N PRO A 179 36.19 -27.73 -17.52
CA PRO A 179 35.67 -27.50 -18.86
C PRO A 179 34.87 -28.73 -19.34
N GLY A 180 33.54 -28.64 -19.31
CA GLY A 180 32.68 -29.48 -20.17
C GLY A 180 32.13 -30.80 -19.60
N THR A 181 32.20 -31.06 -18.29
CA THR A 181 31.48 -32.21 -17.67
C THR A 181 30.76 -31.89 -16.35
N GLY A 182 30.94 -30.70 -15.79
CA GLY A 182 30.20 -30.24 -14.61
C GLY A 182 28.91 -29.53 -15.01
N THR A 183 27.84 -29.77 -14.28
CA THR A 183 26.67 -28.87 -14.28
C THR A 183 27.15 -27.45 -13.97
N GLU A 184 26.54 -26.44 -14.62
CA GLU A 184 26.83 -25.01 -14.47
C GLU A 184 26.97 -24.58 -12.99
N ALA A 185 26.23 -25.25 -12.10
CA ALA A 185 26.27 -25.16 -10.64
C ALA A 185 27.65 -25.39 -9.96
N THR A 186 28.68 -25.84 -10.68
CA THR A 186 30.02 -26.09 -10.10
C THR A 186 30.95 -24.89 -10.12
N TYR A 187 30.63 -23.85 -10.89
CA TYR A 187 31.44 -22.62 -10.99
C TYR A 187 30.59 -21.34 -11.00
N THR A 188 29.28 -21.45 -10.78
CA THR A 188 28.36 -20.33 -10.62
C THR A 188 27.72 -20.34 -9.24
N ALA A 189 27.50 -19.15 -8.69
CA ALA A 189 26.64 -18.93 -7.52
C ALA A 189 25.52 -17.99 -7.93
N ILE A 190 24.28 -18.32 -7.57
CA ILE A 190 23.08 -17.58 -7.97
C ILE A 190 22.35 -17.15 -6.70
N ASN A 191 22.02 -15.88 -6.64
CA ASN A 191 21.09 -15.32 -5.66
C ASN A 191 19.81 -14.87 -6.37
N THR A 192 18.68 -15.00 -5.69
CA THR A 192 17.42 -14.41 -6.11
C THR A 192 17.12 -13.25 -5.18
N ASP A 193 16.91 -12.08 -5.76
CA ASP A 193 16.42 -10.92 -5.03
C ASP A 193 14.95 -10.69 -5.38
N ASN A 194 14.18 -10.22 -4.39
CA ASN A 194 12.78 -9.87 -4.54
C ASN A 194 12.52 -8.46 -4.03
N ALA A 195 11.71 -7.70 -4.76
CA ALA A 195 11.04 -6.52 -4.22
C ALA A 195 9.53 -6.65 -4.36
N ILE A 196 8.81 -6.28 -3.30
CA ILE A 196 7.36 -6.28 -3.27
C ILE A 196 6.83 -4.85 -3.31
N THR A 197 5.80 -4.64 -4.12
CA THR A 197 5.14 -3.34 -4.21
C THR A 197 4.35 -3.07 -2.94
N LYS A 198 4.66 -1.95 -2.27
CA LYS A 198 3.87 -1.50 -1.14
C LYS A 198 3.29 -0.11 -1.32
N THR A 199 2.00 0.00 -1.01
CA THR A 199 1.23 1.25 -1.06
C THR A 199 -0.01 1.12 -0.18
N PRO A 200 -0.53 2.23 0.38
CA PRO A 200 -1.92 2.24 0.84
C PRO A 200 -2.87 1.96 -0.33
N ILE A 201 -4.02 1.41 0.02
CA ILE A 201 -5.19 1.19 -0.86
C ILE A 201 -6.40 1.60 -0.03
N TYR A 202 -7.31 2.37 -0.59
CA TYR A 202 -8.44 2.91 0.16
C TYR A 202 -9.70 2.17 -0.25
N ALA A 203 -10.51 1.79 0.74
CA ALA A 203 -11.90 1.41 0.53
C ALA A 203 -12.78 2.54 1.05
N ILE A 204 -13.56 3.13 0.16
CA ILE A 204 -14.33 4.35 0.37
C ILE A 204 -15.82 4.02 0.29
N THR A 205 -16.48 4.04 1.45
CA THR A 205 -17.94 3.93 1.53
C THR A 205 -18.55 5.30 1.75
N LYS A 206 -19.54 5.66 0.94
CA LYS A 206 -20.31 6.89 1.07
C LYS A 206 -21.80 6.63 1.10
N SER A 207 -22.48 7.26 2.06
CA SER A 207 -23.93 7.16 2.22
C SER A 207 -24.56 8.52 2.54
N ALA A 208 -25.86 8.61 2.29
CA ALA A 208 -26.69 9.77 2.54
C ALA A 208 -28.00 9.36 3.22
N ASN A 209 -28.41 10.11 4.23
CA ASN A 209 -29.72 9.97 4.85
C ASN A 209 -30.36 11.34 5.02
N THR A 210 -31.64 11.50 4.69
CA THR A 210 -32.32 12.78 4.91
C THR A 210 -32.91 12.87 6.31
N ASN A 211 -33.40 14.05 6.67
CA ASN A 211 -34.13 14.28 7.92
C ASN A 211 -35.46 13.50 8.05
N LEU A 212 -35.82 12.71 7.04
CA LEU A 212 -36.99 11.84 7.01
C LEU A 212 -36.62 10.35 7.13
N ASP A 213 -35.36 10.06 7.44
CA ASP A 213 -34.81 8.70 7.50
C ASP A 213 -35.06 7.89 6.22
N ASN A 214 -34.94 8.58 5.08
CA ASN A 214 -35.06 8.05 3.73
C ASN A 214 -34.15 8.84 2.76
N ASN A 215 -34.13 8.46 1.49
CA ASN A 215 -33.34 9.11 0.43
C ASN A 215 -34.16 10.15 -0.37
N ILE A 216 -35.09 10.86 0.28
CA ILE A 216 -35.95 11.88 -0.35
C ILE A 216 -35.71 13.26 0.29
N PHE A 217 -35.16 14.19 -0.50
CA PHE A 217 -34.88 15.55 -0.06
C PHE A 217 -36.01 16.51 -0.46
N ASP A 218 -36.68 17.08 0.54
CA ASP A 218 -37.74 18.06 0.34
C ASP A 218 -37.16 19.45 0.05
N THR A 219 -37.08 19.80 -1.24
CA THR A 219 -36.53 21.09 -1.68
C THR A 219 -37.46 22.27 -1.38
N ALA A 220 -38.70 22.04 -0.96
CA ALA A 220 -39.63 23.08 -0.52
C ALA A 220 -39.48 23.43 0.97
N ASN A 221 -38.95 22.52 1.79
CA ASN A 221 -38.74 22.72 3.22
C ASN A 221 -37.35 23.32 3.50
N THR A 222 -37.32 24.54 4.05
CA THR A 222 -36.07 25.25 4.38
C THR A 222 -35.28 24.61 5.52
N SER A 223 -35.89 23.70 6.28
CA SER A 223 -35.24 22.93 7.34
C SER A 223 -34.86 21.50 6.91
N ALA A 224 -35.11 21.12 5.65
CA ALA A 224 -34.68 19.83 5.14
C ALA A 224 -33.15 19.75 5.10
N TYR A 225 -32.61 18.58 5.42
CA TYR A 225 -31.17 18.33 5.40
C TYR A 225 -30.86 16.91 4.95
N ILE A 226 -29.60 16.73 4.55
CA ILE A 226 -29.00 15.44 4.20
C ILE A 226 -27.78 15.25 5.10
N ASP A 227 -27.77 14.20 5.90
CA ASP A 227 -26.59 13.75 6.62
C ASP A 227 -25.81 12.79 5.73
N TYR A 228 -24.59 13.18 5.38
CA TYR A 228 -23.65 12.34 4.65
C TYR A 228 -22.67 11.68 5.62
N THR A 229 -22.33 10.44 5.33
CA THR A 229 -21.23 9.70 5.98
C THR A 229 -20.24 9.26 4.93
N ILE A 230 -18.95 9.50 5.18
CA ILE A 230 -17.82 8.97 4.42
C ILE A 230 -17.01 8.10 5.37
N ILE A 231 -16.70 6.88 4.94
CA ILE A 231 -15.81 5.95 5.62
C ILE A 231 -14.67 5.65 4.67
N VAL A 232 -13.43 5.91 5.12
CA VAL A 232 -12.21 5.58 4.38
C VAL A 232 -11.41 4.58 5.19
N LYS A 233 -11.20 3.37 4.68
CA LYS A 233 -10.39 2.33 5.31
C LYS A 233 -9.12 2.09 4.49
N ASN A 234 -7.97 1.98 5.15
CA ASN A 234 -6.74 1.60 4.46
C ASN A 234 -6.63 0.06 4.44
N GLU A 235 -6.87 -0.55 3.28
CA GLU A 235 -6.77 -2.00 3.05
C GLU A 235 -5.45 -2.41 2.39
N GLY A 236 -4.59 -1.43 2.06
CA GLY A 236 -3.29 -1.67 1.45
C GLY A 236 -2.30 -2.36 2.38
N ASN A 237 -1.06 -2.52 1.92
CA ASN A 237 0.02 -3.16 2.65
C ASN A 237 1.07 -2.17 3.20
N ALA A 238 0.74 -0.89 3.21
CA ALA A 238 1.53 0.19 3.79
C ALA A 238 0.62 1.19 4.53
N ASP A 239 1.21 1.93 5.46
CA ASP A 239 0.56 3.06 6.11
C ASP A 239 0.42 4.24 5.13
N ALA A 240 -0.72 4.91 5.17
CA ALA A 240 -0.96 6.16 4.47
C ALA A 240 -0.47 7.34 5.30
N LYS A 241 0.15 8.35 4.65
CA LYS A 241 0.57 9.57 5.31
C LYS A 241 0.23 10.80 4.49
N ALA A 242 -0.17 11.86 5.20
CA ALA A 242 -0.50 13.16 4.64
C ALA A 242 -1.53 13.16 3.48
N PHE A 243 -2.41 12.15 3.39
CA PHE A 243 -3.43 12.07 2.35
C PHE A 243 -4.61 13.02 2.62
N ASN A 244 -5.38 13.32 1.57
CA ASN A 244 -6.52 14.21 1.62
C ASN A 244 -7.81 13.47 1.26
N ILE A 245 -8.91 13.80 1.93
CA ILE A 245 -10.27 13.37 1.58
C ILE A 245 -11.02 14.62 1.12
N VAL A 246 -11.59 14.57 -0.08
CA VAL A 246 -12.29 15.68 -0.73
C VAL A 246 -13.70 15.22 -1.13
N ASP A 247 -14.70 16.04 -0.86
CA ASP A 247 -16.08 15.80 -1.26
C ASP A 247 -16.68 17.10 -1.78
N ALA A 248 -17.03 17.12 -3.06
CA ALA A 248 -17.64 18.27 -3.72
C ALA A 248 -19.15 18.04 -3.82
N LEU A 249 -19.92 18.86 -3.10
CA LEU A 249 -21.37 18.71 -3.04
C LEU A 249 -22.03 18.91 -4.42
N PRO A 250 -23.09 18.14 -4.71
CA PRO A 250 -23.92 18.36 -5.88
C PRO A 250 -24.46 19.80 -5.96
N THR A 251 -24.74 20.24 -7.18
CA THR A 251 -25.35 21.56 -7.40
C THR A 251 -26.67 21.66 -6.64
N GLY A 252 -26.86 22.76 -5.89
CA GLY A 252 -28.05 22.98 -5.07
C GLY A 252 -27.89 22.62 -3.59
N LEU A 253 -26.71 22.13 -3.17
CA LEU A 253 -26.37 21.85 -1.78
C LEU A 253 -25.17 22.67 -1.29
N ILE A 254 -25.17 22.97 0.00
CA ILE A 254 -24.03 23.56 0.75
C ILE A 254 -23.92 22.85 2.11
N VAL A 255 -22.72 22.86 2.71
CA VAL A 255 -22.52 22.33 4.06
C VAL A 255 -23.13 23.29 5.10
N LEU A 256 -23.88 22.74 6.04
CA LEU A 256 -24.38 23.47 7.21
C LEU A 256 -23.23 23.70 8.21
N THR A 257 -22.81 24.95 8.38
CA THR A 257 -21.66 25.34 9.21
C THR A 257 -22.02 26.08 10.51
N THR A 258 -23.29 26.04 10.92
CA THR A 258 -23.73 26.70 12.17
C THR A 258 -23.19 25.98 13.40
N THR A 259 -22.89 26.71 14.47
CA THR A 259 -22.30 26.19 15.72
C THR A 259 -23.28 25.42 16.62
N ALA A 260 -24.44 24.98 16.11
CA ALA A 260 -25.40 24.22 16.91
C ALA A 260 -24.93 22.76 17.05
N PRO A 261 -25.11 22.11 18.22
CA PRO A 261 -24.62 20.74 18.49
C PRO A 261 -25.29 19.63 17.66
N THR A 262 -26.28 19.97 16.83
CA THR A 262 -26.92 19.06 15.86
C THR A 262 -26.51 19.34 14.41
N SER A 263 -25.65 20.33 14.17
CA SER A 263 -25.13 20.72 12.84
C SER A 263 -23.81 19.99 12.52
N VAL A 264 -23.65 18.79 13.08
CA VAL A 264 -22.35 18.21 13.39
C VAL A 264 -21.61 17.83 12.11
N VAL A 265 -20.49 18.50 11.90
CA VAL A 265 -19.40 17.94 11.14
C VAL A 265 -18.45 17.31 12.14
N THR A 266 -18.38 15.99 12.14
CA THR A 266 -17.45 15.24 12.98
C THR A 266 -16.58 14.39 12.11
N GLY A 267 -15.27 14.48 12.36
CA GLY A 267 -14.34 13.48 11.91
C GLY A 267 -13.90 12.65 13.11
N SER A 268 -13.79 11.34 12.92
CA SER A 268 -13.22 10.42 13.90
C SER A 268 -12.33 9.42 13.20
N THR A 269 -11.35 8.91 13.93
CA THR A 269 -10.54 7.77 13.52
C THR A 269 -10.83 6.60 14.45
N SER A 270 -10.89 5.39 13.90
CA SER A 270 -10.83 4.17 14.70
C SER A 270 -9.42 3.59 14.58
N GLY A 271 -8.80 3.28 15.73
CA GLY A 271 -7.42 2.77 15.79
C GLY A 271 -6.48 3.61 16.66
N THR A 272 -5.18 3.37 16.50
CA THR A 272 -4.08 4.03 17.22
C THR A 272 -3.59 5.32 16.55
N ALA A 273 -4.07 5.67 15.35
CA ALA A 273 -3.82 6.97 14.73
C ALA A 273 -4.61 8.09 15.43
N SER A 274 -3.92 8.71 16.39
CA SER A 274 -4.38 9.78 17.26
C SER A 274 -4.19 11.17 16.64
N THR A 275 -5.06 11.55 15.70
CA THR A 275 -5.27 12.98 15.37
C THR A 275 -6.75 13.26 15.24
N ALA A 276 -7.19 14.36 15.87
CA ALA A 276 -8.56 14.85 15.69
C ALA A 276 -8.75 15.23 14.22
N VAL A 277 -9.68 14.57 13.55
CA VAL A 277 -10.04 14.86 12.17
C VAL A 277 -10.89 16.13 12.19
N THR A 278 -10.37 17.21 11.60
CA THR A 278 -11.08 18.49 11.51
C THR A 278 -11.33 18.84 10.05
N PRO A 279 -12.54 18.58 9.52
CA PRO A 279 -12.88 18.98 8.18
C PRO A 279 -12.89 20.50 8.03
N THR A 280 -12.47 20.97 6.86
CA THR A 280 -12.51 22.36 6.43
C THR A 280 -13.43 22.50 5.23
N PHE A 281 -13.97 23.69 5.01
CA PHE A 281 -14.90 23.94 3.92
C PHE A 281 -14.34 25.00 2.99
N THR A 282 -14.38 24.72 1.69
CA THR A 282 -13.85 25.62 0.67
C THR A 282 -14.77 25.67 -0.55
N GLY A 283 -14.43 26.55 -1.50
CA GLY A 283 -15.15 26.74 -2.76
C GLY A 283 -15.58 28.19 -2.95
N SER A 284 -15.47 28.68 -4.20
CA SER A 284 -16.13 29.92 -4.60
C SER A 284 -17.63 29.72 -4.40
N ASN A 285 -18.25 30.45 -3.47
CA ASN A 285 -19.68 30.45 -3.11
C ASN A 285 -20.12 29.41 -2.04
N ASN A 286 -19.84 29.67 -0.75
CA ASN A 286 -20.60 29.13 0.40
C ASN A 286 -20.43 27.64 0.78
N ASN A 287 -19.23 27.15 1.10
CA ASN A 287 -19.05 25.82 1.72
C ASN A 287 -19.55 24.63 0.86
N LYS A 288 -19.13 24.57 -0.41
CA LYS A 288 -19.53 23.49 -1.35
C LYS A 288 -18.59 22.29 -1.37
N ILE A 289 -17.41 22.42 -0.79
CA ILE A 289 -16.40 21.36 -0.75
C ILE A 289 -16.06 21.07 0.70
N VAL A 290 -16.15 19.80 1.10
CA VAL A 290 -15.62 19.29 2.36
C VAL A 290 -14.20 18.77 2.10
N ASN A 291 -13.24 19.27 2.87
CA ASN A 291 -11.83 18.90 2.76
C ASN A 291 -11.31 18.43 4.11
N VAL A 292 -10.71 17.25 4.14
CA VAL A 292 -9.91 16.75 5.25
C VAL A 292 -8.50 16.57 4.74
N ILE A 293 -7.56 17.36 5.25
CA ILE A 293 -6.22 17.48 4.67
C ILE A 293 -5.18 16.86 5.59
N GLY A 294 -4.16 16.23 5.01
CA GLY A 294 -2.95 15.81 5.73
C GLY A 294 -3.19 14.71 6.76
N GLN A 295 -4.10 13.78 6.48
CA GLN A 295 -4.43 12.68 7.37
C GLN A 295 -3.38 11.56 7.29
N ASN A 296 -3.21 10.84 8.39
CA ASN A 296 -2.41 9.61 8.43
C ASN A 296 -3.34 8.45 8.81
N LEU A 297 -3.18 7.31 8.16
CA LEU A 297 -4.03 6.14 8.40
C LEU A 297 -3.20 4.86 8.28
N LYS A 298 -3.04 4.13 9.40
CA LYS A 298 -2.29 2.87 9.36
C LYS A 298 -3.05 1.80 8.60
N GLN A 299 -2.34 0.77 8.17
CA GLN A 299 -2.96 -0.41 7.60
C GLN A 299 -4.08 -0.96 8.51
N GLY A 300 -5.26 -1.18 7.94
CA GLY A 300 -6.45 -1.72 8.61
C GLY A 300 -7.25 -0.73 9.43
N GLU A 301 -6.80 0.53 9.58
CA GLU A 301 -7.53 1.56 10.31
C GLU A 301 -8.57 2.28 9.42
N THR A 302 -9.47 3.03 10.06
CA THR A 302 -10.58 3.73 9.36
C THR A 302 -10.72 5.18 9.82
N ILE A 303 -11.00 6.07 8.87
CA ILE A 303 -11.49 7.43 9.12
C ILE A 303 -12.99 7.48 8.79
N THR A 304 -13.77 8.08 9.69
CA THR A 304 -15.18 8.37 9.46
C THR A 304 -15.42 9.86 9.53
N ILE A 305 -16.01 10.42 8.47
CA ILE A 305 -16.42 11.82 8.37
C ILE A 305 -17.93 11.86 8.22
N THR A 306 -18.60 12.61 9.09
CA THR A 306 -20.01 12.95 8.93
C THR A 306 -20.15 14.44 8.73
N PHE A 307 -21.07 14.85 7.87
CA PHE A 307 -21.43 16.25 7.68
C PHE A 307 -22.87 16.39 7.20
N ARG A 308 -23.46 17.54 7.51
CA ARG A 308 -24.82 17.87 7.12
C ARG A 308 -24.83 18.84 5.94
N ALA A 309 -25.51 18.48 4.87
CA ALA A 309 -25.81 19.35 3.75
C ALA A 309 -27.24 19.90 3.84
N ILE A 310 -27.42 21.14 3.40
CA ILE A 310 -28.71 21.82 3.28
C ILE A 310 -28.84 22.43 1.89
N LYS A 311 -30.06 22.86 1.55
CA LYS A 311 -30.33 23.53 0.28
C LYS A 311 -29.51 24.83 0.16
N ASP A 312 -28.84 24.98 -0.98
CA ASP A 312 -28.24 26.25 -1.38
C ASP A 312 -29.34 27.23 -1.78
N SER A 313 -29.60 28.24 -0.93
CA SER A 313 -30.60 29.28 -1.21
C SER A 313 -30.33 30.10 -2.48
N SER A 314 -29.11 30.07 -3.03
CA SER A 314 -28.74 30.78 -4.26
C SER A 314 -29.02 29.98 -5.55
N VAL A 315 -29.45 28.72 -5.43
CA VAL A 315 -29.67 27.82 -6.57
C VAL A 315 -31.06 27.19 -6.48
N THR A 316 -31.75 27.13 -7.62
CA THR A 316 -33.02 26.40 -7.73
C THR A 316 -32.74 24.93 -8.05
N THR A 317 -32.96 24.05 -7.08
CA THR A 317 -32.95 22.59 -7.31
C THR A 317 -34.32 22.15 -7.81
N ALA A 318 -34.38 21.53 -9.00
CA ALA A 318 -35.62 20.99 -9.55
C ALA A 318 -36.12 19.80 -8.72
N SER A 319 -37.44 19.68 -8.52
CA SER A 319 -38.07 18.47 -7.96
C SER A 319 -37.95 17.32 -8.98
N GLY A 320 -37.67 16.11 -8.51
CA GLY A 320 -37.49 14.91 -9.33
C GLY A 320 -36.07 14.72 -9.87
N ALA A 321 -35.10 15.53 -9.44
CA ALA A 321 -33.68 15.35 -9.75
C ALA A 321 -32.98 14.47 -8.70
N ASP A 322 -32.00 13.68 -9.14
CA ASP A 322 -31.11 12.93 -8.26
C ASP A 322 -29.86 13.75 -7.93
N LEU A 323 -29.55 13.83 -6.64
CA LEU A 323 -28.35 14.45 -6.09
C LEU A 323 -27.39 13.31 -5.73
N VAL A 324 -26.48 12.99 -6.65
CA VAL A 324 -25.44 11.98 -6.42
C VAL A 324 -24.18 12.68 -5.94
N ASN A 325 -23.73 12.34 -4.72
CA ASN A 325 -22.51 12.88 -4.14
C ASN A 325 -21.40 11.82 -4.11
N TYR A 326 -20.14 12.24 -4.15
CA TYR A 326 -18.96 11.37 -4.21
C TYR A 326 -17.86 11.87 -3.29
N ALA A 327 -17.12 10.94 -2.69
CA ALA A 327 -15.90 11.24 -1.96
C ALA A 327 -14.69 10.82 -2.80
N GLN A 328 -13.60 11.56 -2.69
CA GLN A 328 -12.33 11.29 -3.36
C GLN A 328 -11.20 11.30 -2.34
N VAL A 329 -10.36 10.27 -2.38
CA VAL A 329 -9.08 10.24 -1.69
C VAL A 329 -7.99 10.66 -2.67
N ASN A 330 -7.12 11.55 -2.22
CA ASN A 330 -5.93 11.98 -2.94
C ASN A 330 -4.73 11.71 -2.05
N ASP A 331 -3.78 10.93 -2.53
CA ASP A 331 -2.60 10.54 -1.78
C ASP A 331 -1.34 10.62 -2.65
N ASP A 332 -0.23 10.94 -2.00
CA ASP A 332 1.09 10.89 -2.58
C ASP A 332 1.83 9.66 -2.03
N THR A 333 2.05 8.69 -2.89
CA THR A 333 2.63 7.40 -2.51
C THR A 333 4.09 7.50 -2.04
N LEU A 334 4.75 8.63 -2.26
CA LEU A 334 6.11 8.93 -1.77
C LEU A 334 6.09 9.71 -0.44
N ASN A 335 4.91 10.07 0.07
CA ASN A 335 4.67 10.85 1.29
C ASN A 335 5.18 12.31 1.19
N ASP A 336 5.14 12.91 0.01
CA ASP A 336 5.51 14.32 -0.14
C ASP A 336 4.51 15.22 0.62
N THR A 337 5.04 16.20 1.34
CA THR A 337 4.19 17.15 2.08
C THR A 337 3.60 18.18 1.13
N GLY A 338 2.27 18.19 0.99
CA GLY A 338 1.55 19.18 0.19
C GLY A 338 1.20 18.65 -1.20
N ILE A 339 0.16 17.81 -1.26
CA ILE A 339 -0.32 17.16 -2.48
C ILE A 339 -0.79 18.21 -3.50
N THR A 340 0.02 18.45 -4.54
CA THR A 340 -0.37 19.23 -5.73
C THR A 340 -0.66 18.35 -6.94
N ASN A 341 -0.05 17.17 -7.01
CA ASN A 341 -0.28 16.14 -8.01
C ASN A 341 -0.34 14.80 -7.27
N ALA A 342 -1.54 14.29 -7.02
CA ALA A 342 -1.69 13.03 -6.32
C ALA A 342 -1.26 11.87 -7.23
N ASP A 343 -0.41 11.00 -6.69
CA ASP A 343 -0.01 9.74 -7.31
C ASP A 343 -1.16 8.74 -7.29
N LEU A 344 -1.88 8.70 -6.17
CA LEU A 344 -3.03 7.85 -5.94
C LEU A 344 -4.27 8.75 -5.87
N VAL A 345 -5.22 8.47 -6.76
CA VAL A 345 -6.54 9.11 -6.77
C VAL A 345 -7.58 8.02 -6.78
N ASP A 346 -8.49 8.08 -5.83
CA ASP A 346 -9.49 7.04 -5.62
C ASP A 346 -10.84 7.67 -5.30
N ARG A 347 -11.94 7.09 -5.80
CA ARG A 347 -13.27 7.70 -5.67
C ARG A 347 -14.32 6.65 -5.40
N SER A 348 -15.18 6.95 -4.43
CA SER A 348 -16.22 6.05 -3.93
C SER A 348 -17.16 5.43 -4.98
N ASP A 349 -17.23 5.99 -6.20
CA ASP A 349 -18.05 5.48 -7.30
C ASP A 349 -17.30 4.69 -8.39
N ASP A 350 -16.01 4.42 -8.23
CA ASP A 350 -15.11 3.76 -9.21
C ASP A 350 -15.22 4.40 -10.61
N LYS A 351 -15.25 5.73 -10.66
CA LYS A 351 -15.46 6.49 -11.90
C LYS A 351 -14.54 7.68 -12.01
N GLY A 352 -14.20 8.00 -13.26
CA GLY A 352 -13.40 9.16 -13.61
C GLY A 352 -11.96 8.73 -13.93
N THR A 353 -10.99 9.54 -13.50
CA THR A 353 -9.57 9.22 -13.65
C THR A 353 -9.03 8.78 -12.29
N GLU A 354 -8.96 7.47 -12.09
CA GLU A 354 -8.43 6.85 -10.89
C GLU A 354 -7.04 6.28 -11.13
N ASN A 355 -6.30 6.18 -10.03
CA ASN A 355 -5.03 5.49 -9.95
C ASN A 355 -4.91 4.89 -8.55
N ASN A 356 -5.80 3.96 -8.24
CA ASN A 356 -5.98 3.39 -6.91
C ASN A 356 -5.03 2.22 -6.59
N TYR A 357 -4.20 1.77 -7.55
CA TYR A 357 -3.21 0.69 -7.39
C TYR A 357 -3.75 -0.67 -6.93
N GLU A 358 -5.07 -0.85 -6.98
CA GLU A 358 -5.73 -2.07 -6.59
C GLU A 358 -5.32 -3.25 -7.47
N ASP A 359 -5.12 -4.40 -6.85
CA ASP A 359 -4.97 -5.66 -7.54
C ASP A 359 -6.26 -6.48 -7.41
N THR A 360 -6.97 -6.63 -8.51
CA THR A 360 -8.22 -7.40 -8.56
C THR A 360 -8.01 -8.92 -8.39
N LYS A 361 -6.75 -9.38 -8.35
CA LYS A 361 -6.42 -10.76 -7.97
C LYS A 361 -6.41 -10.96 -6.45
N LEU A 362 -6.34 -9.89 -5.66
CA LEU A 362 -6.43 -9.97 -4.20
C LEU A 362 -7.85 -10.36 -3.76
N PRO A 363 -8.01 -10.91 -2.55
CA PRO A 363 -9.33 -11.09 -1.96
C PRO A 363 -10.14 -9.79 -1.96
N VAL A 364 -11.45 -9.89 -2.20
CA VAL A 364 -12.40 -8.75 -2.31
C VAL A 364 -12.50 -7.91 -1.02
N ASP A 365 -11.99 -8.40 0.10
CA ASP A 365 -11.90 -7.66 1.37
C ASP A 365 -10.56 -6.94 1.57
N LYS A 366 -9.72 -6.93 0.52
CA LYS A 366 -8.37 -6.36 0.50
C LYS A 366 -8.01 -5.67 -0.82
N ASP A 367 -8.97 -5.55 -1.73
CA ASP A 367 -8.79 -4.93 -3.03
C ASP A 367 -9.17 -3.45 -3.05
N GLY A 368 -9.51 -2.83 -1.92
CA GLY A 368 -9.87 -1.41 -1.89
C GLY A 368 -11.30 -1.12 -2.32
N LYS A 369 -12.18 -2.13 -2.32
CA LYS A 369 -13.52 -1.97 -2.89
C LYS A 369 -14.30 -0.77 -2.35
N ASP A 370 -14.76 0.04 -3.29
CA ASP A 370 -15.59 1.22 -3.05
C ASP A 370 -17.11 0.94 -3.05
N ASP A 371 -17.86 1.80 -2.37
CA ASP A 371 -19.33 1.76 -2.34
C ASP A 371 -19.95 3.16 -2.23
N ASN A 372 -20.70 3.55 -3.26
CA ASN A 372 -21.47 4.79 -3.33
C ASN A 372 -22.95 4.55 -3.64
N THR A 373 -23.45 3.34 -3.39
CA THR A 373 -24.84 2.97 -3.72
C THR A 373 -25.86 3.79 -2.94
N ASP A 374 -25.60 4.05 -1.65
CA ASP A 374 -26.49 4.79 -0.76
C ASP A 374 -26.21 6.31 -0.70
N ALA A 375 -25.35 6.84 -1.57
CA ALA A 375 -24.99 8.27 -1.59
C ALA A 375 -25.94 9.15 -2.45
N THR A 376 -26.92 8.54 -3.12
CA THR A 376 -27.89 9.24 -3.98
C THR A 376 -29.13 9.64 -3.20
N VAL A 377 -29.56 10.89 -3.36
CA VAL A 377 -30.80 11.40 -2.79
C VAL A 377 -31.67 12.01 -3.88
N SER A 378 -32.91 11.55 -4.00
CA SER A 378 -33.87 12.09 -4.96
C SER A 378 -34.60 13.28 -4.36
N THR A 379 -34.80 14.32 -5.14
CA THR A 379 -35.53 15.53 -4.69
C THR A 379 -37.01 15.38 -4.94
N ARG A 380 -37.85 15.78 -3.98
CA ARG A 380 -39.30 15.85 -4.18
C ARG A 380 -39.90 16.95 -3.34
N ASN A 381 -40.72 17.82 -3.95
CA ASN A 381 -41.51 18.76 -3.17
C ASN A 381 -42.55 18.01 -2.33
N GLN A 382 -42.53 18.20 -1.02
CA GLN A 382 -43.56 17.65 -0.16
C GLN A 382 -44.59 18.71 0.19
N VAL A 383 -45.87 18.36 0.03
CA VAL A 383 -46.97 19.16 0.55
C VAL A 383 -47.51 18.45 1.78
N ARG A 384 -47.49 19.13 2.94
CA ARG A 384 -48.19 18.69 4.14
C ARG A 384 -49.57 19.34 4.14
N ASN A 385 -50.63 18.53 3.98
CA ASN A 385 -52.00 19.03 4.00
C ASN A 385 -52.87 18.11 4.87
N ILE A 386 -53.51 18.66 5.89
CA ILE A 386 -54.49 17.96 6.71
C ILE A 386 -55.80 18.71 6.56
N THR A 387 -56.84 18.00 6.14
CA THR A 387 -58.19 18.53 6.09
C THR A 387 -59.06 17.81 7.13
N ILE A 388 -60.01 18.53 7.70
CA ILE A 388 -61.04 17.98 8.57
C ILE A 388 -62.36 18.21 7.85
N SER A 389 -63.17 17.16 7.71
CA SER A 389 -64.48 17.27 7.08
C SER A 389 -65.29 18.36 7.77
N ASP A 390 -65.71 19.34 6.99
CA ASP A 390 -66.54 20.49 7.33
C ASP A 390 -68.03 20.12 7.40
N ASP A 391 -68.34 18.87 7.77
CA ASP A 391 -69.71 18.41 7.99
C ASP A 391 -70.42 19.43 8.87
N LEU A 392 -71.50 19.99 8.30
CA LEU A 392 -72.19 21.20 8.72
C LEU A 392 -71.98 21.53 10.20
N LYS A 393 -71.60 22.77 10.52
CA LYS A 393 -71.75 23.34 11.86
C LYS A 393 -73.17 23.06 12.35
N LYS A 394 -73.34 21.94 13.06
CA LYS A 394 -74.62 21.47 13.57
C LYS A 394 -74.68 21.91 15.00
N GLU A 395 -75.65 22.76 15.35
CA GLU A 395 -75.94 23.03 16.74
C GLU A 395 -76.25 21.71 17.46
N VAL A 396 -75.73 21.57 18.68
CA VAL A 396 -76.12 20.46 19.56
C VAL A 396 -77.56 20.73 19.97
N ALA A 397 -78.47 19.82 19.59
CA ALA A 397 -79.86 19.95 19.97
C ALA A 397 -79.98 19.94 21.51
N LEU A 398 -80.74 20.90 22.05
CA LEU A 398 -80.81 21.16 23.50
C LEU A 398 -81.40 20.01 24.33
N VAL A 399 -82.08 19.05 23.67
CA VAL A 399 -82.70 17.88 24.29
C VAL A 399 -82.59 16.68 23.34
N SER A 400 -81.46 15.99 23.34
CA SER A 400 -81.34 14.67 22.71
C SER A 400 -80.33 13.79 23.43
N THR A 401 -80.68 12.52 23.63
CA THR A 401 -79.77 11.51 24.16
C THR A 401 -79.04 10.84 23.01
N GLY A 402 -77.70 10.90 23.01
CA GLY A 402 -76.86 10.15 22.07
C GLY A 402 -76.48 10.86 20.76
N ASN A 403 -76.17 12.16 20.78
CA ASN A 403 -75.65 12.84 19.59
C ASN A 403 -74.24 12.31 19.25
N ILE A 404 -74.09 11.74 18.05
CA ILE A 404 -72.79 11.33 17.51
C ILE A 404 -72.44 12.27 16.36
N TYR A 405 -71.28 12.91 16.47
CA TYR A 405 -70.72 13.73 15.40
C TYR A 405 -69.50 13.01 14.83
N GLN A 406 -69.50 12.86 13.51
CA GLN A 406 -68.40 12.22 12.80
C GLN A 406 -67.58 13.31 12.12
N TYR A 407 -66.29 13.31 12.41
CA TYR A 407 -65.32 14.11 11.68
C TYR A 407 -64.33 13.17 11.03
N THR A 408 -64.14 13.33 9.73
CA THR A 408 -63.08 12.63 9.01
C THR A 408 -61.88 13.57 8.95
N ILE A 409 -60.76 13.15 9.54
CA ILE A 409 -59.48 13.82 9.34
C ILE A 409 -58.83 13.11 8.16
N LYS A 410 -58.50 13.86 7.11
CA LYS A 410 -57.83 13.34 5.93
C LYS A 410 -56.44 13.95 5.83
N ASN A 411 -55.44 13.08 5.71
CA ASN A 411 -54.13 13.48 5.23
C ASN A 411 -54.20 13.60 3.70
N GLU A 412 -54.12 14.82 3.19
CA GLU A 412 -54.07 15.12 1.76
C GLU A 412 -52.64 15.51 1.33
N GLY A 413 -51.65 15.21 2.16
CA GLY A 413 -50.26 15.38 1.79
C GLY A 413 -49.86 14.47 0.65
N THR A 414 -48.88 14.92 -0.16
CA THR A 414 -48.42 14.20 -1.35
C THR A 414 -47.33 13.17 -1.05
N ASP A 415 -46.87 13.09 0.20
CA ASP A 415 -45.66 12.35 0.55
C ASP A 415 -45.59 11.91 2.02
N VAL A 416 -46.35 10.88 2.37
CA VAL A 416 -46.08 10.07 3.55
C VAL A 416 -46.35 8.62 3.16
N ILE A 417 -45.56 7.67 3.64
CA ILE A 417 -45.92 6.24 3.64
C ILE A 417 -47.32 6.03 4.28
N GLU A 418 -47.80 7.02 5.04
CA GLU A 418 -49.11 7.12 5.68
C GLU A 418 -50.16 7.97 4.94
N ALA A 419 -49.88 8.52 3.74
CA ALA A 419 -50.81 9.43 3.04
C ALA A 419 -52.15 8.77 2.67
N ASP A 420 -52.18 7.43 2.60
CA ASP A 420 -53.39 6.63 2.35
C ASP A 420 -54.07 6.11 3.62
N ALA A 421 -53.54 6.40 4.83
CA ALA A 421 -54.16 5.98 6.08
C ALA A 421 -55.34 6.91 6.43
N LEU A 422 -56.54 6.50 6.03
CA LEU A 422 -57.78 7.20 6.36
C LEU A 422 -58.13 6.93 7.83
N VAL A 423 -57.67 7.79 8.73
CA VAL A 423 -57.97 7.68 10.17
C VAL A 423 -59.32 8.33 10.45
N LYS A 424 -60.31 7.52 10.84
CA LYS A 424 -61.62 8.01 11.28
C LYS A 424 -61.60 8.20 12.79
N TYR A 425 -61.96 9.40 13.25
CA TYR A 425 -62.13 9.69 14.67
C TYR A 425 -63.62 9.80 15.01
N TYR A 426 -64.03 9.13 16.09
CA TYR A 426 -65.40 9.18 16.59
C TYR A 426 -65.46 10.08 17.83
N PHE A 427 -66.41 11.01 17.84
CA PHE A 427 -66.69 11.84 19.01
C PHE A 427 -68.12 11.59 19.46
N GLN A 428 -68.29 11.09 20.69
CA GLN A 428 -69.59 10.95 21.33
C GLN A 428 -69.76 12.05 22.38
N LEU A 429 -70.75 12.92 22.18
CA LEU A 429 -71.14 13.94 23.15
C LEU A 429 -72.26 13.40 24.02
N THR A 430 -71.91 12.98 25.23
CA THR A 430 -72.89 12.51 26.23
C THR A 430 -73.27 13.70 27.10
N GLN A 431 -74.50 14.18 26.97
CA GLN A 431 -75.03 15.22 27.84
C GLN A 431 -75.71 14.55 29.05
N PRO A 432 -75.16 14.64 30.27
CA PRO A 432 -75.92 14.27 31.45
C PRO A 432 -77.04 15.29 31.67
N PRO A 433 -78.18 14.91 32.28
CA PRO A 433 -79.21 15.88 32.58
C PRO A 433 -78.64 16.93 33.55
N LEU A 434 -78.55 18.18 33.08
CA LEU A 434 -78.32 19.41 33.83
C LEU A 434 -76.90 19.80 34.29
N LEU A 435 -75.80 19.23 33.79
CA LEU A 435 -74.44 19.78 34.02
C LEU A 435 -73.58 19.76 32.74
N LEU A 436 -72.60 20.69 32.69
CA LEU A 436 -71.72 20.98 31.56
C LEU A 436 -71.27 19.71 30.78
N PRO A 437 -71.28 19.73 29.44
CA PRO A 437 -70.89 18.57 28.64
C PRO A 437 -69.44 18.18 28.90
N SER A 438 -69.20 16.90 29.20
CA SER A 438 -67.87 16.30 29.26
C SER A 438 -67.57 15.59 27.94
N ILE A 439 -66.39 15.85 27.36
CA ILE A 439 -65.89 15.16 26.17
C ILE A 439 -65.05 13.97 26.65
N SER A 440 -65.40 12.77 26.19
CA SER A 440 -64.61 11.54 26.42
C SER A 440 -64.05 11.05 25.08
N PHE A 441 -62.79 10.63 25.09
CA PHE A 441 -62.13 10.05 23.91
C PHE A 441 -62.10 8.54 24.06
N GLU A 442 -62.72 7.80 23.14
CA GLU A 442 -62.56 6.35 23.02
C GLU A 442 -61.83 6.02 21.71
N TYR A 443 -60.87 5.10 21.81
CA TYR A 443 -60.02 4.63 20.73
C TYR A 443 -60.49 3.24 20.30
N SER A 444 -60.67 3.00 19.00
CA SER A 444 -60.98 1.68 18.44
C SER A 444 -60.08 1.38 17.26
#